data_AF-A0A9D1F239-F1
#
_entry.id   AF-A0A9D1F239-F1
#
_cell.length_a   1.000
_cell.length_b   1.000
_cell.length_c   1.000
_cell.angle_alpha   90.00
_cell.angle_beta   90.00
_cell.angle_gamma   90.00
#
_symmetry.space_group_name_H-M   'P 1'
#
loop_
_entity.id
_entity.type
_entity.pdbx_description
1 polymer ?
#
loop_
_entity_poly.entity_id
_entity_poly.type
_entity_poly.pdbx_seq_one_letter_code
_entity_poly.pdbx_strand_id
1 'polypeptide(L)'
;INESINKSNFHSTLINDLINIGFTNTWTTNFDNTIENAYLKREILINKVFSDYDLSNVDLNNRINIFKLNGDITNIENIVATQDDYEKYAETHKLLLTFFKRELISSTFLFIGYSFTDYVVLDCLSEIARYLDGSTNFHYAILKDRPNDKTFKYFVDDLERRYHVRVLLVRSYPTIPKIINELKRRIQAKRVFISGSFSEHSVNIENYSHTFSDALCTGLYKHDYRIVNGIGRRFGTHLIGYATKYLAEHGILSTEKYLIIKPFVGTGPKSKEKKKMLRRQVISQCGAAIFLFGEQDKNSLNSLSGVLEEFNIANDQNKIIIPIAYPGTISEKIWYDVKNNITKYPYLEKEINFLQSTTPLNELINIIVHILNATSKTHH
;
A
#
# COMPACT_ATOMS: atom_id res chain seq x y z
N ILE A 1 35.09 -13.01 0.30
CA ILE A 1 33.73 -13.55 0.01
C ILE A 1 32.65 -12.58 0.49
N ASN A 2 32.65 -12.16 1.77
CA ASN A 2 31.73 -11.11 2.26
C ASN A 2 31.82 -9.79 1.49
N GLU A 3 33.02 -9.28 1.22
CA GLU A 3 33.21 -8.03 0.46
C GLU A 3 32.91 -8.15 -1.05
N SER A 4 32.92 -9.37 -1.61
CA SER A 4 32.61 -9.60 -3.03
C SER A 4 31.12 -9.80 -3.30
N ILE A 5 30.35 -10.29 -2.31
CA ILE A 5 28.89 -10.48 -2.41
C ILE A 5 28.14 -9.22 -1.95
N ASN A 6 28.62 -8.53 -0.89
CA ASN A 6 28.10 -7.21 -0.48
C ASN A 6 28.65 -6.04 -1.31
N LYS A 7 29.30 -6.31 -2.45
CA LYS A 7 29.91 -5.28 -3.31
C LYS A 7 28.91 -4.36 -4.02
N SER A 8 27.64 -4.49 -3.68
CA SER A 8 26.59 -3.84 -4.39
C SER A 8 25.92 -2.84 -3.44
N ASN A 9 26.34 -1.58 -3.57
CA ASN A 9 25.44 -0.44 -3.42
C ASN A 9 24.34 -0.53 -4.51
N PHE A 10 23.71 -1.69 -4.68
CA PHE A 10 22.81 -2.00 -5.76
C PHE A 10 21.51 -1.29 -5.48
N HIS A 11 21.33 -0.19 -6.20
CA HIS A 11 20.09 0.54 -6.18
C HIS A 11 19.10 -0.16 -7.11
N SER A 12 18.45 -1.22 -6.62
CA SER A 12 17.37 -1.87 -7.35
C SER A 12 16.11 -1.00 -7.32
N THR A 13 15.69 -0.52 -8.49
CA THR A 13 14.40 0.16 -8.65
C THR A 13 13.24 -0.75 -8.27
N LEU A 14 13.35 -2.05 -8.59
CA LEU A 14 12.34 -3.06 -8.25
C LEU A 14 12.15 -3.21 -6.74
N ILE A 15 13.23 -3.33 -5.96
CA ILE A 15 13.13 -3.45 -4.49
C ILE A 15 12.45 -2.20 -3.92
N ASN A 16 12.83 -1.02 -4.41
CA ASN A 16 12.21 0.23 -3.97
C ASN A 16 10.71 0.29 -4.28
N ASP A 17 10.29 -0.21 -5.44
CA ASP A 17 8.88 -0.27 -5.83
C ASP A 17 8.09 -1.30 -4.99
N LEU A 18 8.69 -2.45 -4.67
CA LEU A 18 8.09 -3.45 -3.77
C LEU A 18 7.92 -2.90 -2.35
N ILE A 19 8.92 -2.22 -1.81
CA ILE A 19 8.82 -1.53 -0.50
C ILE A 19 7.66 -0.50 -0.53
N ASN A 20 7.50 0.21 -1.65
CA ASN A 20 6.44 1.22 -1.80
C ASN A 20 5.02 0.62 -1.90
N ILE A 21 4.88 -0.65 -2.28
CA ILE A 21 3.60 -1.37 -2.23
C ILE A 21 3.18 -1.60 -0.79
N GLY A 22 4.14 -1.83 0.12
CA GLY A 22 3.90 -2.01 1.54
C GLY A 22 3.78 -3.48 1.98
N PHE A 23 4.56 -4.38 1.38
CA PHE A 23 4.71 -5.74 1.90
C PHE A 23 5.35 -5.70 3.30
N THR A 24 4.76 -6.41 4.26
CA THR A 24 5.26 -6.50 5.64
C THR A 24 6.16 -7.70 5.88
N ASN A 25 5.97 -8.77 5.11
CA ASN A 25 6.72 -10.02 5.19
C ASN A 25 7.42 -10.26 3.85
N THR A 26 8.72 -10.52 3.88
CA THR A 26 9.52 -10.91 2.71
C THR A 26 10.23 -12.22 3.03
N TRP A 27 10.11 -13.20 2.14
CA TRP A 27 10.83 -14.47 2.22
C TRP A 27 11.79 -14.55 1.03
N THR A 28 13.02 -14.96 1.29
CA THR A 28 14.07 -15.03 0.26
C THR A 28 14.99 -16.23 0.47
N THR A 29 15.53 -16.75 -0.62
CA THR A 29 16.63 -17.74 -0.63
C THR A 29 17.99 -17.08 -0.89
N ASN A 30 18.04 -15.75 -1.03
CA ASN A 30 19.28 -15.00 -1.22
C ASN A 30 20.06 -14.85 0.09
N PHE A 31 21.39 -14.89 0.00
CA PHE A 31 22.29 -14.70 1.15
C PHE A 31 22.61 -13.22 1.43
N ASP A 32 22.58 -12.35 0.41
CA ASP A 32 22.97 -10.93 0.51
C ASP A 32 21.95 -10.08 1.29
N ASN A 33 22.36 -8.88 1.71
CA ASN A 33 21.55 -7.99 2.56
C ASN A 33 20.89 -6.82 1.79
N THR A 34 20.64 -6.97 0.48
CA THR A 34 20.17 -5.85 -0.36
C THR A 34 18.79 -5.36 0.07
N ILE A 35 17.88 -6.25 0.48
CA ILE A 35 16.50 -5.91 0.87
C ILE A 35 16.51 -5.18 2.22
N GLU A 36 17.26 -5.73 3.18
CA GLU A 36 17.49 -5.21 4.52
C GLU A 36 18.06 -3.79 4.45
N ASN A 37 19.12 -3.62 3.67
CA ASN A 37 19.76 -2.31 3.47
C ASN A 37 18.81 -1.30 2.82
N ALA A 38 17.90 -1.74 1.93
CA ALA A 38 16.92 -0.85 1.31
C ALA A 38 15.88 -0.33 2.32
N TYR A 39 15.47 -1.14 3.29
CA TYR A 39 14.62 -0.69 4.41
C TYR A 39 15.37 0.21 5.39
N LEU A 40 16.59 -0.17 5.78
CA LEU A 40 17.41 0.61 6.73
C LEU A 40 17.77 2.00 6.18
N LYS A 41 18.04 2.14 4.88
CA LYS A 41 18.23 3.43 4.21
C LYS A 41 17.02 4.37 4.30
N ARG A 42 15.84 3.83 4.58
CA ARG A 42 14.58 4.57 4.77
C ARG A 42 14.21 4.73 6.25
N GLU A 43 15.12 4.39 7.16
CA GLU A 43 14.91 4.41 8.62
C GLU A 43 13.75 3.50 9.06
N ILE A 44 13.47 2.44 8.30
CA ILE A 44 12.44 1.45 8.63
C ILE A 44 13.09 0.31 9.42
N LEU A 45 12.53 0.03 10.61
CA LEU A 45 12.96 -1.07 11.45
C LEU A 45 12.53 -2.42 10.86
N ILE A 46 13.45 -3.37 10.85
CA ILE A 46 13.24 -4.72 10.33
C ILE A 46 13.51 -5.78 11.40
N ASN A 47 12.90 -6.95 11.23
CA ASN A 47 13.34 -8.21 11.81
C ASN A 47 14.02 -9.02 10.71
N LYS A 48 15.26 -9.45 10.95
CA LYS A 48 15.99 -10.35 10.04
C LYS A 48 16.06 -11.72 10.70
N VAL A 49 15.42 -12.71 10.08
CA VAL A 49 15.31 -14.09 10.59
C VAL A 49 15.94 -15.01 9.56
N PHE A 50 17.03 -15.69 9.92
CA PHE A 50 17.75 -16.58 9.00
C PHE A 50 18.14 -17.91 9.64
N SER A 51 17.73 -18.12 10.90
CA SER A 51 17.90 -19.37 11.64
C SER A 51 16.72 -19.62 12.58
N ASP A 52 16.55 -20.86 13.02
CA ASP A 52 15.53 -21.24 14.01
C ASP A 52 15.69 -20.48 15.34
N TYR A 53 16.93 -20.12 15.71
CA TYR A 53 17.20 -19.35 16.93
C TYR A 53 16.69 -17.91 16.85
N ASP A 54 16.68 -17.29 15.67
CA ASP A 54 16.19 -15.92 15.46
C ASP A 54 14.68 -15.80 15.67
N LEU A 55 13.95 -16.92 15.60
CA LEU A 55 12.52 -16.96 15.90
C LEU A 55 12.23 -16.82 17.40
N SER A 56 13.25 -17.02 18.26
CA SER A 56 13.13 -16.81 19.69
C SER A 56 13.00 -15.32 19.98
N ASN A 57 11.87 -14.90 20.57
CA ASN A 57 11.56 -13.51 20.95
C ASN A 57 11.40 -12.51 19.79
N VAL A 58 11.17 -12.96 18.56
CA VAL A 58 10.88 -12.04 17.45
C VAL A 58 9.42 -11.57 17.50
N ASP A 59 9.23 -10.25 17.60
CA ASP A 59 7.92 -9.63 17.48
C ASP A 59 7.60 -9.36 16.00
N LEU A 60 6.88 -10.32 15.39
CA LEU A 60 6.53 -10.27 13.97
C LEU A 60 5.47 -9.22 13.63
N ASN A 61 4.79 -8.62 14.60
CA ASN A 61 3.66 -7.73 14.33
C ASN A 61 4.07 -6.26 14.22
N ASN A 62 5.22 -5.88 14.79
CA ASN A 62 5.62 -4.48 14.94
C ASN A 62 6.69 -3.99 13.95
N ARG A 63 7.25 -4.88 13.12
CA ARG A 63 8.34 -4.55 12.18
C ARG A 63 8.15 -5.25 10.85
N ILE A 64 8.88 -4.79 9.84
CA ILE A 64 8.98 -5.50 8.56
C ILE A 64 9.83 -6.76 8.78
N ASN A 65 9.30 -7.93 8.43
CA ASN A 65 9.98 -9.20 8.61
C ASN A 65 10.65 -9.65 7.31
N ILE A 66 11.93 -10.00 7.40
CA ILE A 66 12.74 -10.54 6.31
C ILE A 66 13.23 -11.91 6.75
N PHE A 67 12.67 -12.95 6.15
CA PHE A 67 13.02 -14.34 6.39
C PHE A 67 13.95 -14.84 5.28
N LYS A 68 15.11 -15.38 5.66
CA LYS A 68 16.10 -15.90 4.72
C LYS A 68 16.21 -17.40 4.90
N LEU A 69 15.60 -18.14 3.98
CA LEU A 69 15.48 -19.59 4.07
C LEU A 69 16.85 -20.28 3.98
N ASN A 70 17.78 -19.74 3.19
CA ASN A 70 19.08 -20.36 2.99
C ASN A 70 20.18 -19.79 3.91
N GLY A 71 19.82 -19.03 4.94
CA GLY A 71 20.78 -18.37 5.82
C GLY A 71 21.21 -16.97 5.32
N ASP A 72 22.26 -16.44 5.93
CA ASP A 72 22.70 -15.06 5.73
C ASP A 72 24.22 -14.96 5.54
N ILE A 73 24.65 -14.02 4.70
CA ILE A 73 26.08 -13.79 4.43
C ILE A 73 26.88 -13.39 5.69
N THR A 74 26.24 -12.88 6.74
CA THR A 74 26.90 -12.59 8.02
C THR A 74 27.19 -13.84 8.85
N ASN A 75 26.57 -14.98 8.52
CA ASN A 75 26.80 -16.27 9.17
C ASN A 75 27.01 -17.37 8.12
N ILE A 76 28.21 -17.39 7.53
CA ILE A 76 28.58 -18.29 6.44
C ILE A 76 28.53 -19.77 6.87
N GLU A 77 28.77 -20.07 8.14
CA GLU A 77 28.83 -21.46 8.64
C GLU A 77 27.47 -22.17 8.58
N ASN A 78 26.37 -21.42 8.59
CA ASN A 78 25.00 -21.95 8.62
C ASN A 78 24.22 -21.66 7.34
N ILE A 79 24.89 -21.39 6.21
CA ILE A 79 24.19 -21.20 4.93
C ILE A 79 23.81 -22.55 4.32
N VAL A 80 22.67 -22.59 3.63
CA VAL A 80 22.20 -23.77 2.90
C VAL A 80 22.55 -23.61 1.43
N ALA A 81 23.53 -24.40 0.96
CA ALA A 81 24.04 -24.26 -0.41
C ALA A 81 24.36 -25.60 -1.08
N THR A 82 24.68 -26.64 -0.32
CA THR A 82 25.01 -27.97 -0.84
C THR A 82 23.80 -28.91 -0.79
N GLN A 83 23.86 -29.98 -1.58
CA GLN A 83 22.81 -31.01 -1.59
C GLN A 83 22.63 -31.66 -0.20
N ASP A 84 23.72 -31.88 0.55
CA ASP A 84 23.68 -32.41 1.92
C ASP A 84 22.97 -31.44 2.88
N ASP A 85 23.18 -30.13 2.74
CA ASP A 85 22.47 -29.12 3.55
C ASP A 85 20.97 -29.15 3.28
N TYR A 86 20.59 -29.24 2.00
CA TYR A 86 19.20 -29.34 1.62
C TYR A 86 18.57 -30.63 2.17
N GLU A 87 19.27 -31.77 2.09
CA GLU A 87 18.76 -33.07 2.57
C GLU A 87 18.48 -33.04 4.08
N LYS A 88 19.32 -32.31 4.83
CA LYS A 88 19.16 -32.10 6.27
C LYS A 88 18.28 -30.90 6.62
N TYR A 89 17.73 -30.16 5.64
CA TYR A 89 17.01 -28.91 5.86
C TYR A 89 15.79 -29.08 6.76
N ALA A 90 15.04 -30.17 6.57
CA ALA A 90 13.85 -30.48 7.36
C ALA A 90 14.15 -30.69 8.86
N GLU A 91 15.37 -31.13 9.19
CA GLU A 91 15.82 -31.36 10.56
C GLU A 91 16.45 -30.10 11.17
N THR A 92 17.27 -29.40 10.38
CA THR A 92 18.06 -28.24 10.83
C THR A 92 17.28 -26.91 10.88
N HIS A 93 16.23 -26.77 10.07
CA HIS A 93 15.42 -25.54 9.93
C HIS A 93 13.93 -25.78 10.20
N LYS A 94 13.64 -26.70 11.13
CA LYS A 94 12.28 -27.20 11.40
C LYS A 94 11.32 -26.07 11.81
N LEU A 95 11.76 -25.13 12.65
CA LEU A 95 10.91 -24.02 13.09
C LEU A 95 10.69 -23.02 11.95
N LEU A 96 11.72 -22.70 11.18
CA LEU A 96 11.61 -21.82 10.02
C LEU A 96 10.63 -22.38 8.98
N LEU A 97 10.72 -23.68 8.68
CA LEU A 97 9.75 -24.37 7.82
C LEU A 97 8.33 -24.31 8.37
N THR A 98 8.17 -24.49 9.69
CA THR A 98 6.86 -24.41 10.33
C THR A 98 6.25 -23.02 10.17
N PHE A 99 7.04 -21.96 10.38
CA PHE A 99 6.61 -20.57 10.15
C PHE A 99 6.32 -20.30 8.69
N PHE A 100 7.14 -20.82 7.78
CA PHE A 100 6.95 -20.65 6.34
C PHE A 100 5.65 -21.29 5.86
N LYS A 101 5.38 -22.53 6.28
CA LYS A 101 4.12 -23.24 5.98
C LYS A 101 2.91 -22.47 6.54
N ARG A 102 2.99 -21.96 7.77
CA ARG A 102 1.94 -21.11 8.35
C ARG A 102 1.68 -19.89 7.46
N GLU A 103 2.74 -19.21 7.02
CA GLU A 103 2.61 -18.03 6.17
C GLU A 103 2.01 -18.37 4.81
N LEU A 104 2.42 -19.48 4.16
CA LEU A 104 1.81 -19.96 2.92
C LEU A 104 0.32 -20.25 3.06
N ILE A 105 -0.13 -20.72 4.23
CA ILE A 105 -1.56 -20.95 4.50
C ILE A 105 -2.30 -19.61 4.73
N SER A 106 -1.74 -18.70 5.52
CA SER A 106 -2.42 -17.48 5.96
C SER A 106 -2.35 -16.30 4.97
N SER A 107 -1.37 -16.31 4.08
CA SER A 107 -1.02 -15.17 3.23
C SER A 107 -0.93 -15.57 1.76
N THR A 108 -1.16 -14.60 0.87
CA THR A 108 -0.94 -14.78 -0.58
C THR A 108 0.47 -14.35 -0.95
N PHE A 109 1.25 -15.26 -1.55
CA PHE A 109 2.61 -15.00 -2.01
C PHE A 109 2.65 -14.46 -3.44
N LEU A 110 3.61 -13.56 -3.67
CA LEU A 110 4.05 -13.12 -4.99
C LEU A 110 5.53 -13.47 -5.16
N PHE A 111 5.82 -14.52 -5.93
CA PHE A 111 7.17 -14.97 -6.24
C PHE A 111 7.76 -14.17 -7.41
N ILE A 112 8.90 -13.51 -7.18
CA ILE A 112 9.61 -12.68 -8.16
C ILE A 112 11.08 -13.05 -8.15
N GLY A 113 11.63 -13.41 -9.31
CA GLY A 113 13.04 -13.80 -9.42
C GLY A 113 13.36 -15.18 -8.83
N TYR A 114 12.34 -15.94 -8.45
CA TYR A 114 12.46 -17.29 -7.91
C TYR A 114 12.27 -18.32 -9.02
N SER A 115 13.22 -19.24 -9.18
CA SER A 115 13.23 -20.25 -10.25
C SER A 115 12.44 -21.51 -9.91
N PHE A 116 12.05 -21.71 -8.66
CA PHE A 116 11.49 -22.98 -8.14
C PHE A 116 12.37 -24.20 -8.45
N THR A 117 13.69 -24.01 -8.42
CA THR A 117 14.66 -25.09 -8.62
C THR A 117 15.03 -25.80 -7.33
N ASP A 118 14.88 -25.13 -6.18
CA ASP A 118 14.98 -25.78 -4.87
C ASP A 118 13.64 -26.41 -4.49
N TYR A 119 13.72 -27.57 -3.85
CA TYR A 119 12.55 -28.35 -3.47
C TYR A 119 11.90 -27.82 -2.20
N VAL A 120 12.59 -27.02 -1.37
CA VAL A 120 12.09 -26.58 -0.06
C VAL A 120 10.72 -25.90 -0.15
N VAL A 121 10.56 -24.95 -1.09
CA VAL A 121 9.29 -24.24 -1.28
C VAL A 121 8.24 -25.14 -1.91
N LEU A 122 8.62 -25.91 -2.94
CA LEU A 122 7.70 -26.80 -3.65
C LEU A 122 7.16 -27.90 -2.73
N ASP A 123 8.00 -28.49 -1.88
CA ASP A 123 7.62 -29.51 -0.91
C ASP A 123 6.63 -28.96 0.10
N CYS A 124 6.87 -27.74 0.62
CA CYS A 124 5.92 -27.08 1.50
C CYS A 124 4.56 -26.87 0.82
N LEU A 125 4.56 -26.35 -0.41
CA LEU A 125 3.32 -26.14 -1.18
C LEU A 125 2.58 -27.46 -1.46
N SER A 126 3.30 -28.51 -1.88
CA SER A 126 2.71 -29.83 -2.15
C SER A 126 2.16 -30.46 -0.88
N GLU A 127 2.85 -30.32 0.25
CA GLU A 127 2.41 -30.86 1.53
C GLU A 127 1.13 -30.17 2.00
N ILE A 128 1.07 -28.84 1.92
CA ILE A 128 -0.12 -28.05 2.26
C ILE A 128 -1.29 -28.41 1.34
N ALA A 129 -1.07 -28.45 0.03
CA ALA A 129 -2.11 -28.79 -0.95
C ALA A 129 -2.71 -30.19 -0.69
N ARG A 130 -1.87 -31.16 -0.32
CA ARG A 130 -2.30 -32.51 0.03
C ARG A 130 -3.10 -32.56 1.33
N TYR A 131 -2.73 -31.81 2.36
CA TYR A 131 -3.46 -31.81 3.65
C TYR A 131 -4.79 -31.07 3.59
N LEU A 132 -4.96 -30.16 2.65
CA LEU A 132 -6.17 -29.36 2.49
C LEU A 132 -7.02 -29.80 1.29
N ASP A 133 -6.78 -30.99 0.73
CA ASP A 133 -7.52 -31.53 -0.43
C ASP A 133 -7.69 -30.52 -1.59
N GLY A 134 -6.66 -29.71 -1.82
CA GLY A 134 -6.67 -28.65 -2.83
C GLY A 134 -7.47 -27.39 -2.49
N SER A 135 -8.06 -27.26 -1.29
CA SER A 135 -8.76 -26.05 -0.85
C SER A 135 -7.79 -24.95 -0.36
N THR A 136 -6.63 -24.78 -1.03
CA THR A 136 -5.62 -23.80 -0.64
C THR A 136 -5.77 -22.50 -1.41
N ASN A 137 -5.24 -21.41 -0.85
CA ASN A 137 -5.17 -20.14 -1.55
C ASN A 137 -4.24 -20.25 -2.76
N PHE A 138 -4.58 -19.55 -3.84
CA PHE A 138 -3.66 -19.39 -4.97
C PHE A 138 -2.55 -18.39 -4.61
N HIS A 139 -1.33 -18.72 -4.98
CA HIS A 139 -0.20 -17.81 -5.01
C HIS A 139 0.09 -17.35 -6.43
N TYR A 140 1.01 -16.41 -6.61
CA TYR A 140 1.33 -15.83 -7.90
C TYR A 140 2.84 -15.85 -8.14
N ALA A 141 3.27 -16.15 -9.35
CA ALA A 141 4.66 -16.07 -9.76
C ALA A 141 4.81 -15.28 -11.06
N ILE A 142 5.89 -14.50 -11.17
CA ILE A 142 6.26 -13.84 -12.43
C ILE A 142 7.54 -14.50 -12.96
N LEU A 143 7.42 -15.24 -14.07
CA LEU A 143 8.53 -16.01 -14.65
C LEU A 143 8.87 -15.54 -16.07
N LYS A 144 10.15 -15.67 -16.45
CA LYS A 144 10.57 -15.39 -17.82
C LYS A 144 10.16 -16.53 -18.74
N ASP A 145 9.46 -16.21 -19.82
CA ASP A 145 8.99 -17.16 -20.82
C ASP A 145 10.16 -17.86 -21.54
N ARG A 146 9.97 -19.14 -21.86
CA ARG A 146 10.91 -20.01 -22.58
C ARG A 146 10.16 -20.77 -23.67
N PRO A 147 9.71 -20.11 -24.75
CA PRO A 147 8.78 -20.69 -25.72
C PRO A 147 9.35 -21.90 -26.47
N ASN A 148 10.67 -22.00 -26.60
CA ASN A 148 11.34 -23.11 -27.28
C ASN A 148 11.60 -24.32 -26.37
N ASP A 149 11.29 -24.20 -25.07
CA ASP A 149 11.47 -25.26 -24.09
C ASP A 149 10.11 -25.93 -23.80
N LYS A 150 9.87 -27.10 -24.41
CA LYS A 150 8.63 -27.85 -24.17
C LYS A 150 8.50 -28.29 -22.71
N THR A 151 9.61 -28.55 -22.02
CA THR A 151 9.60 -28.97 -20.61
C THR A 151 9.16 -27.84 -19.71
N PHE A 152 9.51 -26.59 -20.06
CA PHE A 152 9.08 -25.40 -19.33
C PHE A 152 7.55 -25.25 -19.32
N LYS A 153 6.86 -25.61 -20.41
CA LYS A 153 5.39 -25.59 -20.44
C LYS A 153 4.78 -26.57 -19.43
N TYR A 154 5.32 -27.79 -19.33
CA TYR A 154 4.85 -28.77 -18.35
C TYR A 154 5.17 -28.34 -16.92
N PHE A 155 6.33 -27.72 -16.71
CA PHE A 155 6.70 -27.15 -15.42
C PHE A 155 5.74 -26.04 -14.97
N VAL A 156 5.35 -25.13 -15.86
CA VAL A 156 4.34 -24.11 -15.56
C VAL A 156 2.97 -24.74 -15.25
N ASP A 157 2.55 -25.74 -16.02
CA ASP A 157 1.30 -26.46 -15.77
C ASP A 157 1.29 -27.15 -14.40
N ASP A 158 2.42 -27.74 -13.99
CA ASP A 158 2.58 -28.35 -12.67
C ASP A 158 2.50 -27.30 -11.54
N LEU A 159 3.17 -26.14 -11.70
CA LEU A 159 3.03 -25.00 -10.76
C LEU A 159 1.58 -24.57 -10.58
N GLU A 160 0.82 -24.44 -11.67
CA GLU A 160 -0.56 -23.95 -11.62
C GLU A 160 -1.55 -24.98 -11.06
N ARG A 161 -1.35 -26.27 -11.37
CA ARG A 161 -2.28 -27.35 -11.01
C ARG A 161 -1.96 -28.00 -9.68
N ARG A 162 -0.70 -28.36 -9.45
CA ARG A 162 -0.28 -29.12 -8.27
C ARG A 162 0.02 -28.21 -7.08
N TYR A 163 0.66 -27.08 -7.33
CA TYR A 163 1.15 -26.18 -6.28
C TYR A 163 0.26 -24.93 -6.08
N HIS A 164 -0.80 -24.78 -6.88
CA HIS A 164 -1.69 -23.62 -6.86
C HIS A 164 -0.96 -22.28 -6.97
N VAL A 165 0.07 -22.22 -7.82
CA VAL A 165 0.81 -20.99 -8.14
C VAL A 165 0.44 -20.54 -9.55
N ARG A 166 -0.33 -19.46 -9.68
CA ARG A 166 -0.66 -18.85 -10.97
C ARG A 166 0.55 -18.15 -11.56
N VAL A 167 0.88 -18.44 -12.81
CA VAL A 167 2.11 -17.95 -13.43
C VAL A 167 1.81 -16.87 -14.47
N LEU A 168 2.40 -15.69 -14.27
CA LEU A 168 2.46 -14.64 -15.29
C LEU A 168 3.80 -14.72 -16.02
N LEU A 169 3.75 -15.15 -17.29
CA LEU A 169 4.93 -15.23 -18.15
C LEU A 169 5.28 -13.88 -18.77
N VAL A 170 6.54 -13.47 -18.64
CA VAL A 170 7.09 -12.25 -19.24
C VAL A 170 8.18 -12.57 -20.26
N ARG A 171 8.22 -11.85 -21.38
CA ARG A 171 9.27 -12.03 -22.40
C ARG A 171 10.63 -11.51 -21.93
N SER A 172 10.66 -10.50 -21.05
CA SER A 172 11.89 -9.86 -20.58
C SER A 172 11.74 -9.31 -19.15
N TYR A 173 12.83 -9.37 -18.37
CA TYR A 173 12.89 -8.86 -17.00
C TYR A 173 12.54 -7.37 -16.84
N PRO A 174 12.88 -6.46 -17.77
CA PRO A 174 12.44 -5.07 -17.71
C PRO A 174 10.92 -4.85 -17.73
N THR A 175 10.13 -5.90 -17.98
CA THR A 175 8.66 -5.85 -17.88
C THR A 175 8.19 -5.94 -16.42
N ILE A 176 8.94 -6.59 -15.53
CA ILE A 176 8.54 -6.79 -14.13
C ILE A 176 8.27 -5.46 -13.41
N PRO A 177 9.16 -4.43 -13.47
CA PRO A 177 8.86 -3.15 -12.85
C PRO A 177 7.58 -2.48 -13.38
N LYS A 178 7.19 -2.71 -14.64
CA LYS A 178 5.93 -2.18 -15.19
C LYS A 178 4.72 -2.85 -14.55
N ILE A 179 4.79 -4.17 -14.35
CA ILE A 179 3.74 -4.94 -13.66
C ILE A 179 3.61 -4.49 -12.21
N ILE A 180 4.73 -4.32 -11.51
CA ILE A 180 4.75 -3.84 -10.11
C ILE A 180 4.20 -2.42 -10.01
N ASN A 181 4.53 -1.54 -10.95
CA ASN A 181 3.98 -0.19 -10.99
C ASN A 181 2.47 -0.18 -11.29
N GLU A 182 1.99 -1.07 -12.14
CA GLU A 182 0.56 -1.25 -12.39
C GLU A 182 -0.18 -1.78 -11.16
N LEU A 183 0.39 -2.77 -10.45
CA LEU A 183 -0.14 -3.26 -9.17
C LEU A 183 -0.22 -2.13 -8.14
N LYS A 184 0.87 -1.37 -7.99
CA LYS A 184 0.91 -0.19 -7.13
C LYS A 184 -0.18 0.80 -7.48
N ARG A 185 -0.36 1.11 -8.77
CA ARG A 185 -1.42 2.02 -9.25
C ARG A 185 -2.82 1.53 -8.88
N ARG A 186 -3.10 0.23 -9.03
CA ARG A 186 -4.40 -0.37 -8.64
C ARG A 186 -4.65 -0.30 -7.14
N ILE A 187 -3.62 -0.53 -6.32
CA ILE A 187 -3.72 -0.37 -4.86
C ILE A 187 -3.99 1.09 -4.50
N GLN A 188 -3.26 2.02 -5.12
CA GLN A 188 -3.44 3.46 -4.89
C GLN A 188 -4.83 3.93 -5.33
N ALA A 189 -5.38 3.42 -6.43
CA ALA A 189 -6.71 3.76 -6.92
C ALA A 189 -7.83 3.50 -5.90
N LYS A 190 -7.61 2.58 -4.95
CA LYS A 190 -8.52 2.30 -3.84
C LYS A 190 -8.26 3.13 -2.57
N ARG A 191 -7.24 3.98 -2.55
CA ARG A 191 -6.92 4.88 -1.43
C ARG A 191 -7.32 6.30 -1.74
N VAL A 192 -8.16 6.88 -0.89
CA VAL A 192 -8.69 8.25 -1.01
C VAL A 192 -8.11 9.09 0.11
N PHE A 193 -7.34 10.12 -0.26
CA PHE A 193 -6.89 11.13 0.69
C PHE A 193 -8.03 12.08 1.00
N ILE A 194 -8.32 12.32 2.27
CA ILE A 194 -9.35 13.26 2.70
C ILE A 194 -8.66 14.44 3.38
N SER A 195 -8.74 15.60 2.73
CA SER A 195 -8.20 16.88 3.18
C SER A 195 -9.32 17.78 3.70
N GLY A 196 -9.10 18.36 4.87
CA GLY A 196 -10.00 19.36 5.40
C GLY A 196 -9.71 19.68 6.85
N SER A 197 -10.00 20.92 7.23
CA SER A 197 -9.84 21.40 8.60
C SER A 197 -10.66 22.67 8.81
N PHE A 198 -11.18 22.87 10.01
CA PHE A 198 -11.77 24.14 10.40
C PHE A 198 -11.61 24.37 11.91
N SER A 199 -11.65 25.62 12.30
CA SER A 199 -11.59 26.12 13.68
C SER A 199 -12.91 26.74 14.10
N GLU A 200 -13.70 27.27 13.16
CA GLU A 200 -14.99 27.92 13.44
C GLU A 200 -15.98 27.02 14.18
N HIS A 201 -16.52 27.49 15.32
CA HIS A 201 -17.45 26.75 16.18
C HIS A 201 -18.94 26.97 15.85
N SER A 202 -19.29 27.35 14.61
CA SER A 202 -20.70 27.48 14.26
C SER A 202 -21.37 26.10 14.26
N VAL A 203 -22.61 26.05 14.76
CA VAL A 203 -23.38 24.80 14.87
C VAL A 203 -23.59 24.16 13.49
N ASN A 204 -23.72 24.98 12.44
CA ASN A 204 -23.95 24.52 11.08
C ASN A 204 -22.76 23.74 10.50
N ILE A 205 -21.54 24.29 10.59
CA ILE A 205 -20.34 23.60 10.06
C ILE A 205 -20.04 22.32 10.84
N GLU A 206 -20.27 22.35 12.16
CA GLU A 206 -20.07 21.17 13.01
C GLU A 206 -21.05 20.05 12.65
N ASN A 207 -22.35 20.34 12.59
CA ASN A 207 -23.38 19.37 12.24
C ASN A 207 -23.19 18.81 10.83
N TYR A 208 -22.87 19.67 9.86
CA TYR A 208 -22.54 19.23 8.51
C TYR A 208 -21.29 18.34 8.51
N SER A 209 -20.25 18.72 9.24
CA SER A 209 -19.03 17.92 9.35
C SER A 209 -19.29 16.52 9.92
N HIS A 210 -20.14 16.39 10.94
CA HIS A 210 -20.51 15.08 11.51
C HIS A 210 -21.28 14.21 10.52
N THR A 211 -22.38 14.74 9.98
CA THR A 211 -23.26 13.99 9.06
C THR A 211 -22.52 13.62 7.77
N PHE A 212 -21.74 14.55 7.21
CA PHE A 212 -20.92 14.30 6.03
C PHE A 212 -19.86 13.22 6.29
N SER A 213 -19.17 13.26 7.43
CA SER A 213 -18.14 12.26 7.77
C SER A 213 -18.72 10.85 7.87
N ASP A 214 -19.88 10.69 8.51
CA ASP A 214 -20.56 9.40 8.64
C ASP A 214 -20.98 8.84 7.27
N ALA A 215 -21.62 9.68 6.46
CA ALA A 215 -22.08 9.29 5.12
C ALA A 215 -20.92 8.98 4.17
N LEU A 216 -19.85 9.78 4.21
CA LEU A 216 -18.66 9.57 3.38
C LEU A 216 -17.94 8.28 3.77
N CYS A 217 -17.70 8.04 5.06
CA CYS A 217 -17.06 6.80 5.53
C CYS A 217 -17.87 5.58 5.10
N THR A 218 -19.19 5.62 5.30
CA THR A 218 -20.11 4.55 4.90
C THR A 218 -20.06 4.30 3.39
N GLY A 219 -20.13 5.37 2.57
CA GLY A 219 -20.07 5.27 1.12
C GLY A 219 -18.75 4.70 0.62
N LEU A 220 -17.62 5.21 1.12
CA LEU A 220 -16.30 4.74 0.70
C LEU A 220 -16.07 3.27 1.07
N TYR A 221 -16.38 2.86 2.30
CA TYR A 221 -16.14 1.49 2.73
C TYR A 221 -17.04 0.46 2.05
N LYS A 222 -18.32 0.79 1.79
CA LYS A 222 -19.22 -0.07 1.00
C LYS A 222 -18.71 -0.35 -0.41
N HIS A 223 -17.89 0.55 -0.97
CA HIS A 223 -17.30 0.43 -2.30
C HIS A 223 -15.80 0.03 -2.28
N ASP A 224 -15.35 -0.55 -1.16
CA ASP A 224 -13.99 -1.05 -0.99
C ASP A 224 -12.90 0.04 -1.16
N TYR A 225 -13.17 1.26 -0.68
CA TYR A 225 -12.15 2.32 -0.60
C TYR A 225 -11.54 2.41 0.80
N ARG A 226 -10.31 2.92 0.85
CA ARG A 226 -9.49 3.08 2.05
C ARG A 226 -9.31 4.57 2.28
N ILE A 227 -9.47 5.01 3.53
CA ILE A 227 -9.38 6.42 3.89
C ILE A 227 -7.96 6.73 4.34
N VAL A 228 -7.38 7.78 3.78
CA VAL A 228 -6.08 8.33 4.19
C VAL A 228 -6.27 9.75 4.69
N ASN A 229 -5.80 10.07 5.90
CA ASN A 229 -6.02 11.40 6.50
C ASN A 229 -4.80 11.93 7.27
N GLY A 230 -4.62 13.26 7.22
CA GLY A 230 -3.52 14.00 7.86
C GLY A 230 -3.78 14.49 9.29
N ILE A 231 -4.91 14.13 9.90
CA ILE A 231 -5.46 14.69 11.16
C ILE A 231 -5.69 16.21 11.05
N GLY A 232 -6.55 16.59 10.10
CA GLY A 232 -7.03 17.98 10.03
C GLY A 232 -7.79 18.38 11.30
N ARG A 233 -7.62 19.62 11.75
CA ARG A 233 -8.31 20.15 12.95
C ARG A 233 -9.83 19.99 12.80
N ARG A 234 -10.47 19.37 13.80
CA ARG A 234 -11.91 19.05 13.93
C ARG A 234 -12.48 18.12 12.87
N PHE A 235 -12.40 18.47 11.59
CA PHE A 235 -12.89 17.60 10.52
C PHE A 235 -12.19 16.24 10.52
N GLY A 236 -10.86 16.23 10.67
CA GLY A 236 -10.09 14.98 10.75
C GLY A 236 -10.51 14.12 11.94
N THR A 237 -10.81 14.71 13.10
CA THR A 237 -11.28 13.95 14.27
C THR A 237 -12.68 13.38 14.08
N HIS A 238 -13.59 14.10 13.42
CA HIS A 238 -14.92 13.57 13.09
C HIS A 238 -14.80 12.40 12.12
N LEU A 239 -14.05 12.59 11.03
CA LEU A 239 -13.81 11.56 10.03
C LEU A 239 -13.21 10.28 10.65
N ILE A 240 -12.17 10.42 11.47
CA ILE A 240 -11.54 9.29 12.18
C ILE A 240 -12.55 8.60 13.11
N GLY A 241 -13.35 9.38 13.85
CA GLY A 241 -14.38 8.85 14.75
C GLY A 241 -15.41 7.98 14.02
N TYR A 242 -16.01 8.51 12.94
CA TYR A 242 -17.00 7.76 12.16
C TYR A 242 -16.39 6.60 11.37
N ALA A 243 -15.18 6.78 10.84
CA ALA A 243 -14.45 5.69 10.19
C ALA A 243 -14.22 4.52 11.16
N THR A 244 -13.78 4.83 12.38
CA THR A 244 -13.54 3.82 13.42
C THR A 244 -14.83 3.15 13.87
N LYS A 245 -15.91 3.93 14.04
CA LYS A 245 -17.26 3.41 14.34
C LYS A 245 -17.70 2.39 13.28
N TYR A 246 -17.64 2.75 11.99
CA TYR A 246 -18.04 1.86 10.89
C TYR A 246 -17.25 0.54 10.94
N LEU A 247 -15.92 0.60 11.08
CA LEU A 247 -15.07 -0.59 11.11
C LEU A 247 -15.40 -1.50 12.30
N ALA A 248 -15.65 -0.91 13.48
CA ALA A 248 -16.05 -1.66 14.67
C ALA A 248 -17.42 -2.34 14.51
N GLU A 249 -18.42 -1.63 13.98
CA GLU A 249 -19.78 -2.16 13.74
C GLU A 249 -19.78 -3.33 12.74
N HIS A 250 -18.78 -3.40 11.85
CA HIS A 250 -18.63 -4.48 10.86
C HIS A 250 -17.58 -5.54 11.27
N GLY A 251 -17.07 -5.50 12.51
CA GLY A 251 -16.13 -6.50 13.04
C GLY A 251 -14.74 -6.50 12.38
N ILE A 252 -14.34 -5.38 11.76
CA ILE A 252 -13.04 -5.27 11.06
C ILE A 252 -11.95 -4.92 12.07
N LEU A 253 -11.12 -5.91 12.42
CA LEU A 253 -10.03 -5.75 13.40
C LEU A 253 -8.80 -5.00 12.84
N SER A 254 -8.46 -5.21 11.57
CA SER A 254 -7.29 -4.59 10.92
C SER A 254 -7.56 -3.15 10.49
N THR A 255 -7.88 -2.28 11.44
CA THR A 255 -8.26 -0.88 11.19
C THR A 255 -7.23 -0.11 10.36
N GLU A 256 -5.94 -0.36 10.59
CA GLU A 256 -4.81 0.27 9.91
C GLU A 256 -4.73 -0.03 8.40
N LYS A 257 -5.39 -1.11 7.94
CA LYS A 257 -5.51 -1.42 6.50
C LYS A 257 -6.58 -0.58 5.80
N TYR A 258 -7.58 -0.09 6.55
CA TYR A 258 -8.74 0.63 6.03
C TYR A 258 -8.68 2.13 6.30
N LEU A 259 -8.14 2.52 7.46
CA LEU A 259 -7.99 3.89 7.92
C LEU A 259 -6.51 4.19 8.18
N ILE A 260 -5.87 4.89 7.24
CA ILE A 260 -4.45 5.22 7.28
C ILE A 260 -4.29 6.66 7.77
N ILE A 261 -3.87 6.81 9.02
CA ILE A 261 -3.69 8.11 9.66
C ILE A 261 -2.21 8.49 9.67
N LYS A 262 -1.88 9.64 9.08
CA LYS A 262 -0.49 10.14 8.97
C LYS A 262 -0.42 11.62 9.35
N PRO A 263 -0.24 11.94 10.64
CA PRO A 263 -0.26 13.32 11.10
C PRO A 263 0.93 14.13 10.60
N PHE A 264 0.67 15.37 10.15
CA PHE A 264 1.71 16.29 9.70
C PHE A 264 2.26 17.13 10.85
N VAL A 265 3.03 16.47 11.72
CA VAL A 265 3.68 17.12 12.87
C VAL A 265 5.03 17.73 12.50
N GLY A 266 5.37 18.84 13.15
CA GLY A 266 6.67 19.48 12.99
C GLY A 266 6.75 20.77 13.78
N THR A 267 7.82 20.89 14.57
CA THR A 267 8.22 22.09 15.33
C THR A 267 9.60 22.55 14.85
N GLY A 268 9.93 23.83 15.09
CA GLY A 268 11.22 24.40 14.73
C GLY A 268 11.37 24.87 13.27
N PRO A 269 12.58 25.31 12.88
CA PRO A 269 12.81 26.09 11.66
C PRO A 269 12.56 25.32 10.35
N LYS A 270 12.77 24.01 10.33
CA LYS A 270 12.53 23.15 9.14
C LYS A 270 11.14 22.49 9.12
N SER A 271 10.23 22.88 10.02
CA SER A 271 8.93 22.24 10.17
C SER A 271 8.05 22.34 8.92
N LYS A 272 8.06 23.47 8.22
CA LYS A 272 7.28 23.69 7.00
C LYS A 272 7.71 22.75 5.87
N GLU A 273 9.01 22.63 5.63
CA GLU A 273 9.58 21.72 4.63
C GLU A 273 9.28 20.26 4.97
N LYS A 274 9.46 19.86 6.24
CA LYS A 274 9.16 18.50 6.70
C LYS A 274 7.68 18.16 6.53
N LYS A 275 6.76 19.06 6.89
CA LYS A 275 5.31 18.87 6.69
C LYS A 275 4.96 18.74 5.22
N LYS A 276 5.52 19.59 4.36
CA LYS A 276 5.32 19.53 2.90
C LYS A 276 5.82 18.20 2.31
N MET A 277 6.98 17.74 2.76
CA MET A 277 7.53 16.43 2.35
C MET A 277 6.63 15.27 2.78
N LEU A 278 6.16 15.29 4.04
CA LEU A 278 5.22 14.27 4.54
C LEU A 278 3.90 14.28 3.77
N ARG A 279 3.32 15.45 3.47
CA ARG A 279 2.13 15.57 2.62
C ARG A 279 2.35 14.95 1.25
N ARG A 280 3.47 15.29 0.59
CA ARG A 280 3.85 14.70 -0.71
C ARG A 280 3.95 13.19 -0.64
N GLN A 281 4.56 12.65 0.42
CA GLN A 281 4.67 11.21 0.62
C GLN A 281 3.31 10.54 0.82
N VAL A 282 2.47 11.08 1.70
CA VAL A 282 1.14 10.51 2.01
C VAL A 282 0.21 10.57 0.80
N ILE A 283 0.13 11.72 0.14
CA ILE A 283 -0.73 11.91 -1.04
C ILE A 283 -0.24 11.02 -2.19
N SER A 284 1.07 10.78 -2.33
CA SER A 284 1.60 9.91 -3.40
C SER A 284 1.08 8.48 -3.35
N GLN A 285 0.66 8.02 -2.18
CA GLN A 285 0.12 6.68 -1.93
C GLN A 285 -1.39 6.58 -2.21
N CYS A 286 -2.04 7.67 -2.64
CA CYS A 286 -3.46 7.74 -2.92
C CYS A 286 -3.72 7.85 -4.42
N GLY A 287 -4.89 7.43 -4.87
CA GLY A 287 -5.35 7.61 -6.26
C GLY A 287 -6.21 8.85 -6.42
N ALA A 288 -6.94 9.23 -5.36
CA ALA A 288 -7.82 10.37 -5.33
C ALA A 288 -7.63 11.20 -4.05
N ALA A 289 -8.06 12.46 -4.11
CA ALA A 289 -8.09 13.39 -2.99
C ALA A 289 -9.42 14.16 -2.96
N ILE A 290 -10.10 14.13 -1.80
CA ILE A 290 -11.32 14.87 -1.52
C ILE A 290 -10.97 16.08 -0.65
N PHE A 291 -11.48 17.26 -1.00
CA PHE A 291 -11.21 18.51 -0.29
C PHE A 291 -12.51 19.11 0.24
N LEU A 292 -12.59 19.32 1.56
CA LEU A 292 -13.73 19.94 2.23
C LEU A 292 -13.24 20.90 3.32
N PHE A 293 -13.94 22.02 3.51
CA PHE A 293 -13.57 23.08 4.44
C PHE A 293 -12.19 23.71 4.14
N GLY A 294 -11.38 23.95 5.16
CA GLY A 294 -10.11 24.63 5.07
C GLY A 294 -10.24 26.11 5.42
N GLU A 295 -9.31 26.59 6.23
CA GLU A 295 -9.23 27.99 6.62
C GLU A 295 -8.02 28.64 5.98
N GLN A 296 -8.13 29.94 5.73
CA GLN A 296 -6.98 30.77 5.41
C GLN A 296 -6.24 31.08 6.72
N ASP A 297 -4.91 30.97 6.70
CA ASP A 297 -4.12 31.25 7.90
C ASP A 297 -4.14 32.76 8.19
N LYS A 298 -4.95 33.17 9.16
CA LYS A 298 -5.15 34.59 9.51
C LYS A 298 -3.91 35.22 10.16
N ASN A 299 -2.99 34.41 10.69
CA ASN A 299 -1.83 34.87 11.47
C ASN A 299 -0.57 35.10 10.63
N SER A 300 -0.62 34.84 9.33
CA SER A 300 0.51 35.10 8.45
C SER A 300 0.01 35.53 7.07
N LEU A 301 0.26 36.80 6.72
CA LEU A 301 -0.15 37.36 5.42
C LEU A 301 0.33 36.54 4.19
N ASN A 302 1.27 35.60 4.38
CA ASN A 302 1.91 34.79 3.35
C ASN A 302 1.88 33.26 3.57
N SER A 303 1.17 32.69 4.56
CA SER A 303 1.07 31.21 4.64
C SER A 303 -0.14 30.65 3.88
N LEU A 304 0.18 29.71 3.00
CA LEU A 304 -0.78 28.94 2.21
C LEU A 304 -1.56 28.03 3.17
N SER A 305 -2.88 27.98 3.03
CA SER A 305 -3.71 27.02 3.77
C SER A 305 -3.19 25.59 3.57
N GLY A 306 -3.19 24.78 4.64
CA GLY A 306 -2.78 23.37 4.56
C GLY A 306 -3.60 22.58 3.53
N VAL A 307 -4.92 22.84 3.47
CA VAL A 307 -5.83 22.22 2.48
C VAL A 307 -5.46 22.64 1.05
N LEU A 308 -5.13 23.92 0.84
CA LEU A 308 -4.70 24.42 -0.46
C LEU A 308 -3.33 23.85 -0.87
N GLU A 309 -2.41 23.67 0.08
CA GLU A 309 -1.12 23.02 -0.16
C GLU A 309 -1.31 21.56 -0.58
N GLU A 310 -2.20 20.85 0.09
CA GLU A 310 -2.55 19.47 -0.21
C GLU A 310 -3.22 19.33 -1.58
N PHE A 311 -4.08 20.29 -1.96
CA PHE A 311 -4.65 20.37 -3.30
C PHE A 311 -3.57 20.54 -4.38
N ASN A 312 -2.66 21.50 -4.20
CA ASN A 312 -1.57 21.72 -5.15
C ASN A 312 -0.68 20.47 -5.29
N ILE A 313 -0.36 19.81 -4.17
CA ILE A 313 0.41 18.56 -4.18
C ILE A 313 -0.35 17.45 -4.91
N ALA A 314 -1.65 17.30 -4.67
CA ALA A 314 -2.46 16.28 -5.34
C ALA A 314 -2.53 16.54 -6.85
N ASN A 315 -2.65 17.80 -7.26
CA ASN A 315 -2.64 18.19 -8.66
C ASN A 315 -1.27 17.92 -9.32
N ASP A 316 -0.17 18.30 -8.67
CA ASP A 316 1.21 18.01 -9.13
C ASP A 316 1.45 16.51 -9.33
N GLN A 317 0.80 15.67 -8.54
CA GLN A 317 0.93 14.21 -8.57
C GLN A 317 -0.15 13.52 -9.41
N ASN A 318 -0.94 14.27 -10.18
CA ASN A 318 -2.02 13.78 -11.06
C ASN A 318 -3.02 12.88 -10.33
N LYS A 319 -3.42 13.28 -9.11
CA LYS A 319 -4.48 12.58 -8.37
C LYS A 319 -5.85 13.01 -8.90
N ILE A 320 -6.84 12.13 -8.77
CA ILE A 320 -8.24 12.50 -8.99
C ILE A 320 -8.64 13.51 -7.91
N ILE A 321 -9.04 14.71 -8.31
CA ILE A 321 -9.42 15.82 -7.44
C ILE A 321 -10.93 15.83 -7.32
N ILE A 322 -11.45 15.87 -6.09
CA ILE A 322 -12.88 16.00 -5.81
C ILE A 322 -13.06 17.15 -4.81
N PRO A 323 -13.29 18.40 -5.28
CA PRO A 323 -13.50 19.53 -4.40
C PRO A 323 -14.97 19.62 -4.01
N ILE A 324 -15.27 19.75 -2.72
CA ILE A 324 -16.64 19.92 -2.22
C ILE A 324 -16.76 21.35 -1.70
N ALA A 325 -17.50 22.20 -2.41
CA ALA A 325 -17.64 23.59 -2.01
C ALA A 325 -18.41 23.71 -0.69
N TYR A 326 -17.77 24.29 0.32
CA TYR A 326 -18.44 24.74 1.54
C TYR A 326 -18.27 26.27 1.68
N PRO A 327 -19.35 27.06 1.84
CA PRO A 327 -19.30 28.52 1.80
C PRO A 327 -18.24 29.13 2.71
N GLY A 328 -17.47 30.10 2.18
CA GLY A 328 -16.49 30.87 2.94
C GLY A 328 -15.19 30.13 3.27
N THR A 329 -15.00 28.90 2.77
CA THR A 329 -13.82 28.07 3.06
C THR A 329 -12.88 27.95 1.87
N ILE A 330 -11.70 27.36 2.10
CA ILE A 330 -10.72 27.09 1.03
C ILE A 330 -11.26 26.09 0.01
N SER A 331 -12.06 25.12 0.42
CA SER A 331 -12.67 24.13 -0.48
C SER A 331 -13.58 24.76 -1.54
N GLU A 332 -14.30 25.84 -1.20
CA GLU A 332 -15.08 26.62 -2.18
C GLU A 332 -14.17 27.30 -3.21
N LYS A 333 -13.04 27.88 -2.78
CA LYS A 333 -12.06 28.48 -3.70
C LYS A 333 -11.46 27.43 -4.64
N ILE A 334 -11.11 26.24 -4.12
CA ILE A 334 -10.61 25.12 -4.93
C ILE A 334 -11.69 24.69 -5.93
N TRP A 335 -12.95 24.59 -5.50
CA TRP A 335 -14.06 24.23 -6.39
C TRP A 335 -14.22 25.24 -7.53
N TYR A 336 -14.17 26.55 -7.27
CA TYR A 336 -14.23 27.57 -8.31
C TYR A 336 -13.04 27.47 -9.29
N ASP A 337 -11.82 27.24 -8.79
CA ASP A 337 -10.64 27.07 -9.63
C ASP A 337 -10.77 25.85 -10.55
N VAL A 338 -11.20 24.71 -10.00
CA VAL A 338 -11.47 23.48 -10.75
C VAL A 338 -12.57 23.68 -11.78
N LYS A 339 -13.67 24.34 -11.41
CA LYS A 339 -14.80 24.61 -12.29
C LYS A 339 -14.43 25.56 -13.45
N ASN A 340 -13.64 26.59 -13.19
CA ASN A 340 -13.16 27.52 -14.21
C ASN A 340 -12.12 26.86 -15.14
N ASN A 341 -11.42 25.83 -14.67
CA ASN A 341 -10.44 25.06 -15.42
C ASN A 341 -10.93 23.63 -15.74
N ILE A 342 -12.23 23.43 -15.99
CA ILE A 342 -12.86 22.10 -16.09
C ILE A 342 -12.24 21.20 -17.16
N THR A 343 -11.63 21.77 -18.20
CA THR A 343 -10.92 21.03 -19.25
C THR A 343 -9.73 20.21 -18.73
N LYS A 344 -9.15 20.61 -17.59
CA LYS A 344 -8.11 19.83 -16.88
C LYS A 344 -8.70 18.69 -16.04
N TYR A 345 -10.02 18.71 -15.81
CA TYR A 345 -10.76 17.78 -14.95
C TYR A 345 -11.99 17.22 -15.70
N PRO A 346 -11.82 16.57 -16.86
CA PRO A 346 -12.94 16.16 -17.72
C PRO A 346 -13.90 15.19 -17.03
N TYR A 347 -13.42 14.39 -16.07
CA TYR A 347 -14.24 13.48 -15.26
C TYR A 347 -15.21 14.20 -14.30
N LEU A 348 -15.09 15.52 -14.14
CA LEU A 348 -16.00 16.35 -13.33
C LEU A 348 -17.00 17.15 -14.18
N GLU A 349 -16.90 17.17 -15.51
CA GLU A 349 -17.68 18.09 -16.35
C GLU A 349 -19.19 18.03 -16.11
N LYS A 350 -19.72 16.81 -15.90
CA LYS A 350 -21.15 16.59 -15.62
C LYS A 350 -21.52 16.77 -14.14
N GLU A 351 -20.55 16.60 -13.25
CA GLU A 351 -20.79 16.43 -11.82
C GLU A 351 -20.39 17.65 -10.97
N ILE A 352 -19.54 18.55 -11.50
CA ILE A 352 -18.92 19.64 -10.73
C ILE A 352 -19.96 20.55 -10.06
N ASN A 353 -21.09 20.82 -10.72
CA ASN A 353 -22.15 21.66 -10.17
C ASN A 353 -22.85 21.06 -8.95
N PHE A 354 -22.76 19.74 -8.76
CA PHE A 354 -23.37 19.04 -7.64
C PHE A 354 -22.39 18.83 -6.47
N LEU A 355 -21.10 19.13 -6.63
CA LEU A 355 -20.09 19.00 -5.57
C LEU A 355 -20.09 20.22 -4.63
N GLN A 356 -21.22 20.44 -3.95
CA GLN A 356 -21.45 21.56 -3.03
C GLN A 356 -22.13 21.08 -1.75
N SER A 357 -21.94 21.80 -0.64
CA SER A 357 -22.55 21.46 0.66
C SER A 357 -24.07 21.62 0.70
N THR A 358 -24.66 22.25 -0.32
CA THR A 358 -26.11 22.41 -0.49
C THR A 358 -26.77 21.21 -1.18
N THR A 359 -25.99 20.36 -1.85
CA THR A 359 -26.49 19.12 -2.47
C THR A 359 -26.93 18.13 -1.39
N PRO A 360 -28.08 17.44 -1.55
CA PRO A 360 -28.50 16.40 -0.63
C PRO A 360 -27.39 15.38 -0.39
N LEU A 361 -27.09 15.08 0.88
CA LEU A 361 -25.89 14.34 1.25
C LEU A 361 -25.81 12.95 0.59
N ASN A 362 -26.92 12.22 0.50
CA ASN A 362 -26.95 10.91 -0.16
C ASN A 362 -26.60 11.01 -1.65
N GLU A 363 -27.07 12.05 -2.33
CA GLU A 363 -26.76 12.32 -3.74
C GLU A 363 -25.29 12.69 -3.89
N LEU A 364 -24.77 13.57 -3.03
CA LEU A 364 -23.37 13.97 -3.03
C LEU A 364 -22.42 12.76 -2.85
N ILE A 365 -22.71 11.87 -1.90
CA ILE A 365 -21.88 10.66 -1.69
C ILE A 365 -21.95 9.72 -2.91
N ASN A 366 -23.13 9.55 -3.52
CA ASN A 366 -23.27 8.74 -4.73
C ASN A 366 -22.44 9.30 -5.89
N ILE A 367 -22.43 10.63 -6.06
CA ILE A 367 -21.62 11.31 -7.08
C ILE A 367 -20.12 11.11 -6.80
N ILE A 368 -19.66 11.28 -5.56
CA ILE A 368 -18.26 11.05 -5.18
C ILE A 368 -17.84 9.61 -5.52
N VAL A 369 -18.64 8.62 -5.11
CA VAL A 369 -18.37 7.21 -5.41
C VAL A 369 -18.41 6.94 -6.92
N HIS A 370 -19.34 7.56 -7.66
CA HIS A 370 -19.40 7.45 -9.11
C HIS A 370 -18.12 7.96 -9.78
N ILE A 371 -17.65 9.15 -9.39
CA ILE A 371 -16.39 9.73 -9.90
C ILE A 371 -15.21 8.79 -9.62
N LEU A 372 -15.09 8.30 -8.39
CA LEU A 372 -14.01 7.38 -8.00
C LEU A 372 -14.05 6.07 -8.80
N ASN A 373 -15.24 5.52 -9.03
CA ASN A 373 -15.40 4.28 -9.79
C ASN A 373 -15.14 4.48 -11.28
N ALA A 374 -15.66 5.54 -11.88
CA ALA A 374 -15.48 5.85 -13.31
C ALA A 374 -13.99 6.05 -13.63
N THR A 375 -13.29 6.86 -12.83
CA THR A 375 -11.87 7.16 -13.02
C THR A 375 -10.97 5.94 -12.82
N SER A 376 -11.34 5.02 -11.92
CA SER A 376 -10.61 3.77 -11.71
C SER A 376 -10.67 2.80 -12.91
N LYS A 377 -11.75 2.84 -13.71
CA LYS A 377 -11.96 1.96 -14.88
C LYS A 377 -11.29 2.47 -16.16
N THR A 378 -11.11 3.78 -16.32
CA THR A 378 -10.52 4.41 -17.53
C THR A 378 -9.03 4.10 -17.77
N HIS A 379 -8.38 3.39 -16.87
CA HIS A 379 -6.97 3.00 -16.96
C HIS A 379 -6.79 1.50 -17.18
N HIS A 380 -7.77 0.81 -17.77
CA HIS A 380 -7.68 -0.58 -18.17
C HIS A 380 -7.39 -0.75 -19.65
#